data_AF-A0A353GYJ4-F1
#
_entry.id   AF-A0A353GYJ4-F1
#
_cell.length_a   1.000
_cell.length_b   1.000
_cell.length_c   1.000
_cell.angle_alpha   90.00
_cell.angle_beta   90.00
_cell.angle_gamma   90.00
#
_symmetry.space_group_name_H-M   'P 1'
#
loop_
_entity.id
_entity.type
_entity.pdbx_description
1 polymer ?
#
loop_
_entity_poly.entity_id
_entity_poly.type
_entity_poly.pdbx_seq_one_letter_code
_entity_poly.pdbx_strand_id
1 'polypeptide(L)'
;MDSTYILLGILIIAIFGKANSVAVAAGVLLLIRLAHGDHTLFPFLQKQGMFWGLALLIAAILIPIAQGEFGYHHITKVFSSWLGIVALVLSFLTTYLSGLGLQFLTVQQHSDIMLALILGAVLAAAFLGGVPVGPLITSGLLALIARIFARP
;
A
#
# COMPACT_ATOMS: atom_id res chain seq x y z
N MET A 1 21.39 -16.02 0.49
CA MET A 1 20.69 -16.44 -0.76
C MET A 1 19.19 -16.61 -0.53
N ASP A 2 18.73 -16.57 0.71
CA ASP A 2 17.37 -16.92 1.12
C ASP A 2 16.31 -15.91 0.67
N SER A 3 16.61 -14.62 0.77
CA SER A 3 15.67 -13.56 0.41
C SER A 3 15.32 -13.51 -1.08
N THR A 4 16.22 -13.95 -1.98
CA THR A 4 15.93 -14.03 -3.43
C THR A 4 14.87 -15.09 -3.71
N TYR A 5 14.97 -16.25 -3.06
CA TYR A 5 13.97 -17.31 -3.17
C TYR A 5 12.60 -16.88 -2.63
N ILE A 6 12.59 -16.09 -1.55
CA ILE A 6 11.34 -15.50 -1.02
C ILE A 6 10.70 -14.55 -2.05
N LEU A 7 11.47 -13.62 -2.62
CA LEU A 7 10.95 -12.72 -3.65
C LEU A 7 10.46 -13.48 -4.90
N LEU A 8 11.17 -14.54 -5.27
CA LEU A 8 10.78 -15.41 -6.39
C LEU A 8 9.45 -16.13 -6.11
N GLY A 9 9.27 -16.66 -4.90
CA GLY A 9 8.02 -17.26 -4.46
C GLY A 9 6.86 -16.26 -4.51
N ILE A 10 7.06 -15.05 -4.00
CA ILE A 10 6.05 -13.98 -4.05
C ILE A 10 5.71 -13.63 -5.50
N LEU A 11 6.70 -13.53 -6.39
CA LEU A 11 6.48 -13.26 -7.81
C LEU A 11 5.60 -14.32 -8.45
N ILE A 12 5.91 -15.61 -8.22
CA ILE A 12 5.13 -16.73 -8.75
C ILE A 12 3.68 -16.64 -8.27
N ILE A 13 3.46 -16.50 -6.95
CA ILE A 13 2.12 -16.40 -6.36
C ILE A 13 1.39 -15.16 -6.91
N ALA A 14 2.08 -14.03 -7.08
CA ALA A 14 1.48 -12.81 -7.61
C ALA A 14 1.03 -12.95 -9.08
N ILE A 15 1.80 -13.65 -9.91
CA ILE A 15 1.41 -13.95 -11.30
C ILE A 15 0.18 -14.84 -11.33
N PHE A 16 0.17 -15.92 -10.55
CA PHE A 16 -0.99 -16.82 -10.45
C PHE A 16 -2.22 -16.12 -9.87
N GLY A 17 -2.00 -15.24 -8.90
CA GLY A 17 -3.04 -14.42 -8.27
C GLY A 17 -3.47 -13.20 -9.08
N LYS A 18 -2.92 -13.00 -10.29
CA LYS A 18 -3.17 -11.81 -11.14
C LYS A 18 -2.94 -10.47 -10.41
N ALA A 19 -2.09 -10.49 -9.40
CA ALA A 19 -1.68 -9.34 -8.61
C ALA A 19 -0.57 -8.57 -9.33
N ASN A 20 -0.91 -7.93 -10.45
CA ASN A 20 0.06 -7.29 -11.35
C ASN A 20 0.97 -6.29 -10.62
N SER A 21 0.42 -5.47 -9.70
CA SER A 21 1.21 -4.50 -8.92
C SER A 21 2.30 -5.18 -8.09
N VAL A 22 1.98 -6.31 -7.44
CA VAL A 22 2.93 -7.07 -6.62
C VAL A 22 3.94 -7.82 -7.49
N ALA A 23 3.50 -8.39 -8.60
CA ALA A 23 4.37 -9.06 -9.55
C ALA A 23 5.42 -8.09 -10.13
N VAL A 24 5.00 -6.89 -10.53
CA VAL A 24 5.92 -5.84 -11.03
C VAL A 24 6.89 -5.42 -9.93
N ALA A 25 6.42 -5.17 -8.71
CA ALA A 25 7.30 -4.79 -7.60
C ALA A 25 8.34 -5.88 -7.28
N ALA A 26 7.91 -7.14 -7.16
CA ALA A 26 8.81 -8.27 -6.91
C ALA A 26 9.81 -8.47 -8.05
N GLY A 27 9.36 -8.35 -9.31
CA GLY A 27 10.22 -8.42 -10.48
C GLY A 27 11.29 -7.34 -10.50
N VAL A 28 10.92 -6.07 -10.26
CA VAL A 28 11.86 -4.96 -10.19
C VAL A 28 12.90 -5.17 -9.08
N LEU A 29 12.47 -5.59 -7.90
CA LEU A 29 13.39 -5.86 -6.79
C LEU A 29 14.35 -7.03 -7.09
N LEU A 30 13.87 -8.08 -7.78
CA LEU A 30 14.72 -9.18 -8.24
C LEU A 30 15.74 -8.72 -9.29
N LEU A 31 15.34 -7.88 -10.24
CA LEU A 31 16.25 -7.32 -11.25
C LEU A 31 17.33 -6.44 -10.62
N ILE A 32 16.95 -5.55 -9.69
CA ILE A 32 17.91 -4.72 -8.94
C ILE A 32 18.92 -5.58 -8.21
N ARG A 33 18.46 -6.67 -7.59
CA ARG A 33 19.32 -7.59 -6.86
C ARG A 33 20.26 -8.38 -7.78
N LEU A 34 19.77 -8.80 -8.94
CA LEU A 34 20.59 -9.47 -9.95
C LEU A 34 21.69 -8.53 -10.48
N ALA A 35 21.40 -7.23 -10.55
CA ALA A 35 22.35 -6.19 -10.90
C ALA A 35 23.28 -5.75 -9.74
N HIS A 36 23.20 -6.38 -8.56
CA HIS A 36 23.97 -6.02 -7.34
C HIS A 36 23.78 -4.55 -6.88
N GLY A 37 22.66 -3.92 -7.26
CA GLY A 37 22.29 -2.55 -6.90
C GLY A 37 21.53 -2.45 -5.57
N ASP A 38 21.36 -3.55 -4.84
CA ASP A 38 20.60 -3.62 -3.60
C ASP A 38 21.17 -2.71 -2.50
N HIS A 39 22.48 -2.54 -2.43
CA HIS A 39 23.15 -1.72 -1.41
C HIS A 39 22.78 -0.21 -1.49
N THR A 40 22.49 0.31 -2.69
CA THR A 40 22.15 1.73 -2.92
C THR A 40 20.65 1.93 -3.13
N LEU A 41 20.02 1.07 -3.93
CA LEU A 41 18.64 1.25 -4.36
C LEU A 41 17.63 0.83 -3.30
N PHE A 42 17.91 -0.21 -2.49
CA PHE A 42 16.95 -0.64 -1.47
C PHE A 42 16.75 0.41 -0.36
N PRO A 43 17.82 1.02 0.23
CA PRO A 43 17.66 2.08 1.21
C PRO A 43 16.94 3.31 0.65
N PHE A 44 17.18 3.65 -0.61
CA PHE A 44 16.50 4.75 -1.29
C PHE A 44 15.01 4.46 -1.48
N LEU A 45 14.66 3.26 -1.97
CA LEU A 45 13.27 2.82 -2.10
C LEU A 45 12.54 2.77 -0.75
N GLN A 46 13.23 2.34 0.31
CA GLN A 46 12.66 2.28 1.65
C GLN A 46 12.40 3.67 2.25
N LYS A 47 13.31 4.63 2.03
CA LYS A 47 13.19 5.99 2.59
C LYS A 47 12.26 6.89 1.78
N GLN A 48 12.36 6.87 0.45
CA GLN A 48 11.62 7.81 -0.41
C GLN A 48 10.62 7.14 -1.35
N GLY A 49 10.70 5.83 -1.58
CA GLY A 49 9.82 5.13 -2.53
C GLY A 49 8.35 5.25 -2.16
N MET A 50 8.03 5.16 -0.87
CA MET A 50 6.66 5.33 -0.36
C MET A 50 6.12 6.74 -0.61
N PHE A 51 6.92 7.78 -0.34
CA PHE A 51 6.52 9.17 -0.59
C PHE A 51 6.23 9.41 -2.07
N TRP A 52 7.16 9.03 -2.95
CA TRP A 52 6.98 9.18 -4.39
C TRP A 52 5.83 8.35 -4.94
N GLY A 53 5.65 7.13 -4.46
CA GLY A 53 4.54 6.26 -4.86
C GLY A 53 3.18 6.85 -4.50
N LEU A 54 3.02 7.35 -3.26
CA LEU A 54 1.80 8.01 -2.81
C LEU A 54 1.56 9.33 -3.56
N ALA A 55 2.61 10.14 -3.74
CA ALA A 55 2.49 11.40 -4.48
C ALA A 55 2.02 11.18 -5.92
N LEU A 56 2.57 10.17 -6.61
CA LEU A 56 2.17 9.83 -7.98
C LEU A 56 0.74 9.30 -8.06
N LEU A 57 0.33 8.46 -7.09
CA LEU A 57 -1.05 7.97 -6.99
C LEU A 57 -2.05 9.12 -6.77
N ILE A 58 -1.73 10.03 -5.85
CA ILE A 58 -2.56 11.21 -5.57
C ILE A 58 -2.63 12.10 -6.82
N ALA A 59 -1.49 12.38 -7.46
CA ALA A 59 -1.45 13.16 -8.70
C ALA A 59 -2.36 12.56 -9.80
N ALA A 60 -2.33 11.23 -9.97
CA ALA A 60 -3.19 10.54 -10.93
C ALA A 60 -4.69 10.71 -10.63
N ILE A 61 -5.08 10.65 -9.34
CA ILE A 61 -6.47 10.87 -8.91
C ILE A 61 -6.91 12.32 -9.10
N LEU A 62 -6.00 13.29 -8.99
CA LEU A 62 -6.31 14.71 -9.20
C LEU A 62 -6.44 15.11 -10.68
N ILE A 63 -6.07 14.25 -11.64
CA ILE A 63 -6.11 14.59 -13.08
C ILE A 63 -7.48 15.13 -13.53
N PRO A 64 -8.64 14.51 -13.21
CA PRO A 64 -9.93 15.03 -13.66
C PRO A 64 -10.24 16.42 -13.07
N ILE A 65 -9.78 16.70 -11.85
CA ILE A 65 -9.91 18.04 -11.24
C ILE A 65 -9.03 19.03 -12.00
N ALA A 66 -7.79 18.67 -12.32
CA ALA A 66 -6.85 19.50 -13.08
C ALA A 66 -7.31 19.75 -14.53
N GLN A 67 -8.05 18.82 -15.12
CA GLN A 67 -8.67 18.95 -16.44
C GLN A 67 -9.95 19.81 -16.43
N GLY A 68 -10.45 20.20 -15.26
CA GLY A 68 -11.66 21.00 -15.13
C GLY A 68 -12.96 20.21 -15.32
N GLU A 69 -12.92 18.87 -15.22
CA GLU A 69 -14.09 18.00 -15.33
C GLU A 69 -15.14 18.28 -14.23
N PHE A 70 -14.73 18.89 -13.11
CA PHE A 70 -15.60 19.25 -11.99
C PHE A 70 -15.74 20.78 -11.86
N GLY A 71 -16.95 21.30 -12.07
CA GLY A 71 -17.28 22.69 -11.76
C GLY A 71 -17.41 22.95 -10.24
N TYR A 72 -17.21 24.21 -9.82
CA TYR A 72 -17.27 24.63 -8.42
C TYR A 72 -18.58 24.24 -7.70
N HIS A 73 -19.72 24.30 -8.41
CA HIS A 73 -21.03 23.86 -7.90
C HIS A 73 -21.13 22.35 -7.65
N HIS A 74 -20.36 21.54 -8.37
CA HIS A 74 -20.35 20.10 -8.19
C HIS A 74 -19.65 19.73 -6.88
N ILE A 75 -18.55 20.42 -6.57
CA ILE A 75 -17.76 20.22 -5.35
C ILE A 75 -18.63 20.51 -4.11
N THR A 76 -19.24 21.69 -4.02
CA THR A 76 -20.07 22.07 -2.86
C THR A 76 -21.27 21.14 -2.67
N LYS A 77 -21.87 20.66 -3.76
CA LYS A 77 -22.96 19.68 -3.71
C LYS A 77 -22.51 18.32 -3.17
N VAL A 78 -21.32 17.86 -3.53
CA VAL A 78 -20.74 16.60 -2.99
C VAL A 78 -20.49 16.74 -1.50
N PHE A 79 -19.89 17.85 -1.04
CA PHE A 79 -19.62 18.08 0.39
C PHE A 79 -20.88 18.12 1.28
N SER A 80 -22.01 18.62 0.77
CA SER A 80 -23.29 18.61 1.50
C SER A 80 -24.11 17.33 1.31
N SER A 81 -23.67 16.42 0.45
CA SER A 81 -24.37 15.15 0.23
C SER A 81 -24.06 14.15 1.34
N TRP A 82 -25.05 13.31 1.69
CA TRP A 82 -24.85 12.22 2.65
C TRP A 82 -23.67 11.31 2.27
N LEU A 83 -23.56 10.96 0.98
CA LEU A 83 -22.45 10.16 0.46
C LEU A 83 -21.10 10.87 0.65
N GLY A 84 -21.02 12.17 0.37
CA GLY A 84 -19.78 12.94 0.53
C GLY A 84 -19.32 13.03 1.99
N ILE A 85 -20.25 13.23 2.92
CA ILE A 85 -19.94 13.27 4.37
C ILE A 85 -19.42 11.89 4.82
N VAL A 86 -20.08 10.80 4.44
CA VAL A 86 -19.62 9.44 4.76
C VAL A 86 -18.24 9.17 4.17
N ALA A 87 -18.00 9.58 2.91
CA ALA A 87 -16.71 9.43 2.27
C ALA A 87 -15.60 10.20 3.01
N LEU A 88 -15.88 11.41 3.52
CA LEU A 88 -14.92 12.18 4.30
C LEU A 88 -14.57 11.52 5.64
N VAL A 89 -15.58 11.02 6.36
CA VAL A 89 -15.37 10.33 7.64
C VAL A 89 -14.55 9.06 7.44
N LEU A 90 -14.89 8.26 6.42
CA LEU A 90 -14.13 7.06 6.08
C LEU A 90 -12.70 7.41 5.68
N SER A 91 -12.50 8.44 4.85
CA SER A 91 -11.18 8.88 4.43
C SER A 91 -10.32 9.35 5.61
N PHE A 92 -10.91 10.10 6.55
CA PHE A 92 -10.23 10.50 7.78
C PHE A 92 -9.77 9.27 8.59
N LEU A 93 -10.65 8.30 8.77
CA LEU A 93 -10.34 7.07 9.50
C LEU A 93 -9.25 6.25 8.80
N THR A 94 -9.36 6.02 7.49
CA THR A 94 -8.38 5.22 6.74
C THR A 94 -7.03 5.92 6.61
N THR A 95 -7.01 7.25 6.56
CA THR A 95 -5.77 8.04 6.55
C THR A 95 -5.05 7.94 7.90
N TYR A 96 -5.81 8.04 9.00
CA TYR A 96 -5.28 7.83 10.34
C TYR A 96 -4.68 6.43 10.50
N LEU A 97 -5.41 5.39 10.06
CA LEU A 97 -4.91 4.01 10.05
C LEU A 97 -3.64 3.87 9.21
N SER A 98 -3.60 4.44 8.00
CA SER A 98 -2.42 4.36 7.13
C SER A 98 -1.18 4.98 7.79
N GLY A 99 -1.33 6.09 8.50
CA GLY A 99 -0.25 6.72 9.28
C GLY A 99 0.26 5.83 10.41
N LEU A 100 -0.66 5.25 11.20
CA LEU A 100 -0.30 4.28 12.25
C LEU A 100 0.39 3.04 11.68
N GLY A 101 -0.12 2.52 10.57
CA GLY A 101 0.41 1.34 9.89
C GLY A 101 1.80 1.57 9.33
N LEU A 102 2.06 2.76 8.78
CA LEU A 102 3.40 3.15 8.34
C LEU A 102 4.38 3.15 9.51
N GLN A 103 4.02 3.77 10.64
CA GLN A 103 4.86 3.77 11.84
C GLN A 103 5.08 2.36 12.40
N PHE A 104 4.04 1.53 12.44
CA PHE A 104 4.12 0.15 12.90
C PHE A 104 5.10 -0.68 12.08
N LEU A 105 5.09 -0.55 10.75
CA LEU A 105 5.98 -1.29 9.85
C LEU A 105 7.42 -0.75 9.85
N THR A 106 7.60 0.57 9.93
CA THR A 106 8.93 1.21 9.77
C THR A 106 9.70 1.37 11.07
N VAL A 107 9.01 1.70 12.17
CA VAL A 107 9.66 2.05 13.44
C VAL A 107 9.78 0.84 14.36
N GLN A 108 8.78 -0.04 14.37
CA GLN A 108 8.74 -1.17 15.31
C GLN A 108 9.39 -2.46 14.77
N GLN A 109 10.08 -2.40 13.62
CA GLN A 109 10.85 -3.52 13.04
C GLN A 109 10.05 -4.83 12.85
N HIS A 110 8.72 -4.77 12.75
CA HIS A 110 7.85 -5.91 12.45
C HIS A 110 7.89 -6.29 10.95
N SER A 111 9.08 -6.33 10.36
CA SER A 111 9.27 -6.59 8.92
C SER A 111 8.76 -7.99 8.53
N ASP A 112 8.81 -8.95 9.45
CA ASP A 112 8.30 -10.32 9.23
C ASP A 112 6.78 -10.33 9.02
N ILE A 113 6.06 -9.41 9.65
CA ILE A 113 4.62 -9.25 9.49
C ILE A 113 4.28 -8.70 8.10
N MET A 114 5.17 -7.90 7.51
CA MET A 114 4.97 -7.35 6.16
C MET A 114 4.86 -8.46 5.11
N LEU A 115 5.63 -9.55 5.26
CA LEU A 115 5.53 -10.71 4.39
C LEU A 115 4.13 -11.35 4.48
N ALA A 116 3.62 -11.56 5.70
CA ALA A 116 2.28 -12.13 5.91
C ALA A 116 1.18 -11.23 5.33
N LEU A 117 1.30 -9.90 5.49
CA LEU A 117 0.35 -8.94 4.94
C LEU A 117 0.35 -8.93 3.41
N ILE A 118 1.52 -8.97 2.77
CA ILE A 118 1.64 -9.02 1.31
C ILE A 118 1.09 -10.35 0.78
N LEU A 119 1.45 -11.47 1.39
CA LEU A 119 0.93 -12.79 0.99
C LEU A 119 -0.58 -12.85 1.12
N GLY A 120 -1.14 -12.37 2.24
CA GLY A 120 -2.58 -12.28 2.43
C GLY A 120 -3.27 -11.42 1.36
N ALA A 121 -2.70 -10.27 1.01
CA ALA A 121 -3.24 -9.40 -0.03
C ALA A 121 -3.20 -10.04 -1.42
N VAL A 122 -2.12 -10.76 -1.76
CA VAL A 122 -2.01 -11.48 -3.04
C VAL A 122 -3.00 -12.64 -3.11
N LEU A 123 -3.15 -13.41 -2.04
CA LEU A 123 -4.14 -14.49 -1.98
C LEU A 123 -5.55 -13.92 -2.08
N ALA A 124 -5.86 -12.84 -1.38
CA ALA A 124 -7.15 -12.17 -1.50
C ALA A 124 -7.40 -11.68 -2.94
N ALA A 125 -6.40 -11.12 -3.62
CA ALA A 125 -6.51 -10.76 -5.03
C ALA A 125 -6.80 -11.98 -5.92
N ALA A 126 -6.11 -13.10 -5.67
CA ALA A 126 -6.26 -14.34 -6.43
C ALA A 126 -7.66 -14.96 -6.30
N PHE A 127 -8.20 -15.00 -5.08
CA PHE A 127 -9.44 -15.71 -4.79
C PHE A 127 -10.68 -14.81 -4.82
N LEU A 128 -10.56 -13.53 -4.45
CA LEU A 128 -11.68 -12.59 -4.35
C LEU A 128 -11.70 -11.56 -5.50
N GLY A 129 -10.70 -11.55 -6.40
CA GLY A 129 -10.64 -10.65 -7.55
C GLY A 129 -10.30 -9.20 -7.21
N GLY A 130 -9.71 -8.94 -6.02
CA GLY A 130 -9.28 -7.61 -5.60
C GLY A 130 -7.94 -7.15 -6.21
N VAL A 131 -7.59 -5.88 -6.02
CA VAL A 131 -6.29 -5.32 -6.41
C VAL A 131 -5.46 -5.04 -5.14
N PRO A 132 -4.25 -5.61 -5.00
CA PRO A 132 -3.39 -5.34 -3.86
C PRO A 132 -2.80 -3.93 -3.96
N VAL A 133 -3.30 -3.03 -3.09
CA VAL A 133 -2.91 -1.61 -3.01
C VAL A 133 -1.85 -1.32 -1.94
N GLY A 134 -1.30 -2.36 -1.33
CA GLY A 134 -0.26 -2.27 -0.29
C GLY A 134 -0.79 -2.48 1.13
N PRO A 135 0.10 -2.72 2.10
CA PRO A 135 -0.28 -3.17 3.43
C PRO A 135 -0.60 -2.04 4.42
N LEU A 136 -0.60 -0.76 4.01
CA LEU A 136 -0.64 0.40 4.91
C LEU A 136 -1.88 0.47 5.81
N ILE A 137 -3.08 0.38 5.24
CA ILE A 137 -4.33 0.45 6.02
C ILE A 137 -4.45 -0.81 6.90
N THR A 138 -4.14 -1.98 6.34
CA THR A 138 -4.21 -3.27 7.04
C THR A 138 -3.22 -3.32 8.20
N SER A 139 -2.00 -2.79 8.02
CA SER A 139 -1.01 -2.69 9.10
C SER A 139 -1.44 -1.67 10.15
N GLY A 140 -2.16 -0.61 9.77
CA GLY A 140 -2.79 0.32 10.70
C GLY A 140 -3.85 -0.34 11.58
N LEU A 141 -4.72 -1.15 10.96
CA LEU A 141 -5.71 -1.94 11.68
C LEU A 141 -5.03 -2.96 12.61
N LEU A 142 -4.01 -3.65 12.10
CA LEU A 142 -3.23 -4.59 12.90
C LEU A 142 -2.52 -3.89 14.07
N ALA A 143 -1.98 -2.69 13.87
CA ALA A 143 -1.36 -1.90 14.92
C ALA A 143 -2.36 -1.53 16.03
N LEU A 144 -3.60 -1.19 15.67
CA LEU A 144 -4.66 -0.96 16.66
C LEU A 144 -4.99 -2.23 17.44
N ILE A 145 -5.16 -3.36 16.76
CA ILE A 145 -5.42 -4.66 17.40
C ILE A 145 -4.26 -5.01 18.34
N ALA A 146 -3.02 -4.97 17.84
CA ALA A 146 -1.83 -5.23 18.64
C ALA A 146 -1.77 -4.32 19.87
N ARG A 147 -2.11 -3.03 19.75
CA ARG A 147 -2.14 -2.10 20.89
C ARG A 147 -3.23 -2.42 21.91
N ILE A 148 -4.37 -2.97 21.48
CA ILE A 148 -5.45 -3.39 22.38
C ILE A 148 -5.03 -4.65 23.16
N PHE A 149 -4.42 -5.63 22.48
CA PHE A 149 -4.01 -6.90 23.09
C PHE A 149 -2.66 -6.84 23.83
N ALA A 150 -1.77 -5.91 23.48
CA ALA A 150 -0.47 -5.72 24.13
C ALA A 150 -0.52 -4.74 25.31
N ARG A 151 -1.70 -4.24 25.68
CA ARG A 151 -1.89 -3.57 26.97
C ARG A 151 -2.04 -4.64 28.05
N PRO A 152 -1.14 -4.71 29.06
CA PRO A 152 -1.39 -5.51 30.26
C PRO A 152 -2.59 -4.98 31.05
#